data_AF-A0A7R6M6S2-F1
#
_entry.id   AF-A0A7R6M6S2-F1
#
_cell.length_a   1.000
_cell.length_b   1.000
_cell.length_c   1.000
_cell.angle_alpha   90.00
_cell.angle_beta   90.00
_cell.angle_gamma   90.00
#
_symmetry.space_group_name_H-M   'P 1'
#
loop_
_entity.id
_entity.type
_entity.pdbx_description
1 polymer ?
#
loop_
_entity_poly.entity_id
_entity_poly.type
_entity_poly.pdbx_seq_one_letter_code
_entity_poly.pdbx_strand_id
1 'polypeptide(L)' 'ITPGSKAAQSQLSQGDLVVAIGGVNTDTMTHLEAQNKIKSASYNLSLTLQ' A
#
# COMPACT_ATOMS: atom_id res chain seq x y z
N ILE A 1 7.35 1.95 5.81
CA ILE A 1 6.69 0.67 6.14
C ILE A 1 6.48 0.61 7.65
N THR A 2 5.25 0.55 8.16
CA THR A 2 5.01 0.47 9.61
C THR A 2 5.00 -1.00 10.04
N PRO A 3 5.76 -1.40 11.07
CA PRO A 3 5.73 -2.76 11.60
C PRO A 3 4.29 -3.16 11.97
N GLY A 4 3.85 -4.34 11.51
CA GLY A 4 2.49 -4.84 11.74
C GLY A 4 1.44 -4.39 10.71
N SER A 5 1.79 -3.53 9.74
CA SER A 5 0.90 -3.22 8.61
C SER A 5 0.90 -4.35 7.57
N LYS A 6 -0.20 -4.50 6.81
CA LYS A 6 -0.23 -5.44 5.68
C LYS A 6 0.79 -5.11 4.59
N ALA A 7 1.11 -3.83 4.45
CA ALA A 7 2.22 -3.38 3.62
C ALA A 7 3.57 -3.97 4.07
N ALA A 8 3.78 -4.17 5.37
CA ALA A 8 4.96 -4.85 5.90
C ALA A 8 4.91 -6.39 5.72
N GLN A 9 3.72 -6.95 5.45
CA GLN A 9 3.53 -8.39 5.18
C GLN A 9 3.63 -8.71 3.68
N SER A 10 3.17 -7.81 2.82
CA SER A 10 3.66 -7.78 1.43
C SER A 10 5.16 -7.50 1.49
N GLN A 11 5.93 -8.08 0.57
CA GLN A 11 7.41 -7.97 0.52
C GLN A 11 7.91 -6.56 0.18
N LEU A 12 7.25 -5.50 0.69
CA LEU A 12 7.64 -4.12 0.51
C LEU A 12 8.87 -3.83 1.37
N SER A 13 9.93 -3.46 0.69
CA SER A 13 11.16 -2.99 1.30
C SER A 13 11.17 -1.47 1.39
N GLN A 14 11.94 -0.94 2.34
CA GLN A 14 12.16 0.49 2.42
C GLN A 14 12.96 0.94 1.18
N GLY A 15 12.33 1.72 0.31
CA GLY A 15 12.88 2.13 -0.99
C GLY A 15 11.93 1.83 -2.15
N ASP A 16 11.01 0.89 -1.98
CA ASP A 16 10.02 0.59 -3.01
C ASP A 16 8.99 1.71 -3.13
N LEU A 17 8.74 2.16 -4.36
CA LEU A 17 7.72 3.15 -4.64
C LEU A 17 6.40 2.44 -4.96
N VAL A 18 5.43 2.58 -4.06
CA VAL A 18 4.07 2.11 -4.32
C VAL A 18 3.44 3.05 -5.35
N VAL A 19 3.11 2.52 -6.52
CA VAL A 19 2.45 3.25 -7.62
C VAL A 19 0.96 2.94 -7.71
N ALA A 20 0.49 1.84 -7.12
CA ALA A 20 -0.95 1.58 -7.02
C ALA A 20 -1.33 0.73 -5.81
N ILE A 21 -2.52 0.98 -5.25
CA ILE A 21 -3.08 0.27 -4.11
C ILE A 21 -4.50 -0.22 -4.45
N GLY A 22 -4.66 -1.53 -4.54
CA GLY A 22 -5.93 -2.18 -4.90
C GLY A 22 -6.38 -1.83 -6.31
N GLY A 23 -5.44 -1.66 -7.25
CA GLY A 23 -5.71 -1.29 -8.65
C GLY A 23 -5.94 0.21 -8.88
N VAL A 24 -5.77 1.07 -7.87
CA VAL A 24 -5.89 2.53 -8.00
C VAL A 24 -4.52 3.17 -7.86
N ASN A 25 -4.15 4.04 -8.80
CA ASN A 25 -2.86 4.73 -8.81
C ASN A 25 -2.70 5.64 -7.58
N THR A 26 -1.52 5.64 -6.98
CA THR A 26 -1.18 6.47 -5.82
C THR A 26 -1.01 7.95 -6.14
N ASP A 27 -0.85 8.32 -7.40
CA ASP A 27 -0.64 9.72 -7.82
C ASP A 27 -1.80 10.65 -7.42
N THR A 28 -3.02 10.12 -7.37
CA THR A 28 -4.22 10.88 -7.00
C THR A 28 -4.62 10.70 -5.54
N MET A 29 -3.89 9.91 -4.76
CA MET A 29 -4.25 9.61 -3.38
C MET A 29 -3.33 10.31 -2.39
N THR A 30 -3.92 10.84 -1.33
CA THR A 30 -3.14 11.36 -0.21
C THR A 30 -2.46 10.23 0.56
N HIS A 31 -1.38 10.54 1.27
CA HIS A 31 -0.74 9.57 2.17
C HIS A 31 -1.73 8.96 3.18
N LEU A 32 -2.76 9.71 3.60
CA LEU A 32 -3.78 9.21 4.51
C LEU A 32 -4.73 8.22 3.82
N GLU A 33 -5.18 8.51 2.59
CA GLU A 33 -6.02 7.59 1.82
C GLU A 33 -5.29 6.28 1.48
N ALA A 34 -4.00 6.37 1.14
CA ALA A 34 -3.16 5.19 0.94
C ALA A 34 -3.12 4.31 2.20
N GLN A 35 -2.86 4.92 3.36
CA GLN A 35 -2.84 4.22 4.64
C GLN A 35 -4.21 3.62 4.99
N ASN A 36 -5.29 4.36 4.75
CA ASN A 36 -6.65 3.88 5.03
C ASN A 36 -7.03 2.71 4.11
N LYS A 37 -6.68 2.75 2.82
CA LYS A 37 -6.88 1.62 1.88
C LYS A 37 -6.09 0.38 2.30
N ILE A 38 -4.82 0.55 2.68
CA ILE A 38 -3.98 -0.56 3.16
C ILE A 38 -4.56 -1.16 4.44
N LYS A 39 -5.04 -0.32 5.37
CA LYS A 39 -5.68 -0.76 6.61
C LYS A 39 -7.04 -1.42 6.39
N SER A 40 -7.85 -0.93 5.45
CA SER A 40 -9.21 -1.43 5.20
C SER A 40 -9.24 -2.68 4.32
N ALA A 41 -8.15 -3.02 3.64
CA ALA A 41 -8.06 -4.25 2.85
C ALA A 41 -8.08 -5.49 3.75
N SER A 42 -9.24 -6.12 3.91
CA SER A 42 -9.43 -7.23 4.85
C SER A 42 -8.87 -8.57 4.38
N TYR A 43 -9.00 -8.92 3.09
CA TYR A 43 -8.62 -10.25 2.58
C TYR A 43 -7.42 -10.21 1.63
N ASN A 44 -7.48 -9.40 0.58
CA ASN A 44 -6.40 -9.26 -0.39
C ASN A 44 -6.06 -7.78 -0.58
N LEU A 45 -4.78 -7.46 -0.51
CA LEU A 45 -4.24 -6.13 -0.81
C LEU A 45 -3.25 -6.30 -1.96
N SER A 46 -3.65 -5.80 -3.14
CA SER A 46 -2.76 -5.74 -4.30
C SER A 46 -1.98 -4.43 -4.27
N LEU A 47 -0.65 -4.50 -4.32
CA LEU A 47 0.23 -3.34 -4.38
C LEU A 47 1.03 -3.45 -5.67
N THR A 48 1.07 -2.37 -6.43
CA THR A 48 1.93 -2.26 -7.62
C THR A 48 3.12 -1.41 -7.23
N LEU A 49 4.31 -1.92 -7.55
CA LEU A 49 5.59 -1.31 -7.22
C LEU A 49 6.33 -0.97 -8.50
N GLN A 50 7.17 0.06 -8.42
CA GLN A 50 8.09 0.45 -9.47
C GLN A 50 9.51 0.54 -8.92
#